data_AF-X6JWF8-F1
#
_entry.id   AF-X6JWF8-F1
#
_cell.length_a   1.000
_cell.length_b   1.000
_cell.length_c   1.000
_cell.angle_alpha   90.00
_cell.angle_beta   90.00
_cell.angle_gamma   90.00
#
_symmetry.space_group_name_H-M   'P 1'
#
loop_
_entity.id
_entity.type
_entity.pdbx_description
1 polymer ?
#
loop_
_entity_poly.entity_id
_entity_poly.type
_entity_poly.pdbx_seq_one_letter_code
_entity_poly.pdbx_strand_id
1 'polypeptide(L)' 'MGNRYLRKLLVVGAHAVLFHRKRSSDALRNWADRLMETKPFKLVAVATANKLARIRLRAHAW' A
#
# COMPACT_ATOMS: atom_id res chain seq x y z
N MET A 1 -12.67 -17.46 9.32
CA MET A 1 -12.89 -16.01 9.55
C MET A 1 -11.54 -15.29 9.62
N GLY A 2 -11.15 -14.56 8.57
CA GLY A 2 -9.79 -14.01 8.43
C GLY A 2 -9.46 -12.89 9.42
N ASN A 3 -8.25 -12.94 9.98
CA ASN A 3 -7.73 -12.11 11.07
C ASN A 3 -7.98 -10.59 10.88
N ARG A 4 -9.01 -10.06 11.56
CA ARG A 4 -9.39 -8.63 11.57
C ARG A 4 -8.26 -7.73 12.07
N TYR A 5 -7.43 -8.23 12.99
CA TYR A 5 -6.34 -7.48 13.59
C TYR A 5 -5.21 -7.25 12.58
N LEU A 6 -4.87 -8.27 11.80
CA LEU A 6 -3.90 -8.14 10.71
C LEU A 6 -4.33 -7.10 9.66
N ARG A 7 -5.62 -7.03 9.31
CA ARG A 7 -6.15 -5.99 8.42
C ARG A 7 -6.01 -4.58 9.02
N LYS A 8 -6.23 -4.41 10.33
CA LYS A 8 -6.01 -3.12 11.00
C LYS A 8 -4.53 -2.72 10.96
N LEU A 9 -3.62 -3.65 11.25
CA LEU A 9 -2.17 -3.37 11.21
C LEU A 9 -1.70 -2.97 9.82
N LEU A 10 -2.17 -3.64 8.76
CA LEU A 10 -1.82 -3.29 7.38
C LEU A 10 -2.32 -1.91 6.96
N VAL A 11 -3.51 -1.50 7.42
CA VAL A 11 -4.04 -0.15 7.17
C VAL A 11 -3.19 0.91 7.87
N VAL A 12 -2.74 0.66 9.10
CA VAL A 12 -1.85 1.57 9.85
C VAL A 12 -0.48 1.68 9.16
N GLY A 13 0.11 0.56 8.74
CA GLY A 13 1.38 0.57 7.99
C GLY A 13 1.27 1.31 6.65
N ALA A 14 0.15 1.14 5.96
CA ALA A 14 -0.12 1.87 4.71
C ALA A 14 -0.32 3.38 4.93
N HIS A 15 -0.85 3.80 6.09
CA HIS A 15 -0.89 5.23 6.44
C HIS A 15 0.52 5.82 6.51
N ALA A 16 1.47 5.13 7.17
CA ALA A 16 2.85 5.59 7.27
C ALA A 16 3.52 5.71 5.88
N VAL A 17 3.30 4.75 4.99
CA VAL A 17 3.83 4.77 3.61
C VAL A 17 3.31 5.96 2.81
N LEU A 18 2.00 6.24 2.90
CA LEU A 18 1.37 7.37 2.20
C LEU A 18 1.67 8.72 2.85
N PHE A 19 1.97 8.75 4.16
CA PHE A 19 2.36 9.97 4.87
C PHE A 19 3.80 10.38 4.53
N HIS A 20 4.72 9.42 4.42
CA HIS A 20 6.13 9.65 4.10
C HIS A 20 6.46 9.64 2.59
N ARG A 21 5.45 9.70 1.72
CA ARG A 21 5.62 9.62 0.26
C ARG A 21 6.47 10.74 -0.36
N LYS A 22 6.54 11.91 0.28
CA LYS A 22 7.12 13.15 -0.27
C LYS A 22 8.64 13.11 -0.54
N ARG A 23 9.35 12.04 -0.16
CA ARG A 23 10.83 11.99 -0.18
C ARG A 23 11.46 11.07 -1.23
N SER A 24 10.69 10.27 -1.96
CA SER A 24 11.29 9.26 -2.87
C SER A 24 10.50 9.12 -4.17
N SER A 25 11.19 9.19 -5.31
CA SER A 25 10.65 9.12 -6.68
C SER A 25 10.31 7.69 -7.14
N ASP A 26 9.99 6.80 -6.20
CA ASP A 26 9.72 5.40 -6.49
C ASP A 26 8.44 5.24 -7.31
N ALA A 27 8.47 4.35 -8.31
CA ALA A 27 7.31 4.06 -9.16
C ALA A 27 6.05 3.65 -8.37
N LEU A 28 6.21 3.04 -7.19
CA LEU A 28 5.11 2.71 -6.29
C LEU A 28 4.46 3.96 -5.66
N ARG A 29 5.27 4.94 -5.27
CA ARG A 29 4.82 6.20 -4.65
C ARG A 29 4.13 7.09 -5.69
N ASN A 30 4.72 7.24 -6.87
CA ASN A 30 4.09 7.97 -7.99
C ASN A 30 2.74 7.35 -8.39
N TRP A 31 2.63 6.02 -8.38
CA TRP A 31 1.37 5.34 -8.64
C TRP A 31 0.34 5.57 -7.53
N ALA A 32 0.75 5.53 -6.27
CA ALA A 32 -0.13 5.80 -5.14
C ALA A 32 -0.60 7.27 -5.13
N ASP A 33 0.26 8.22 -5.54
CA ASP A 33 -0.07 9.64 -5.66
C ASP A 33 -1.15 9.91 -6.68
N ARG A 34 -1.00 9.38 -7.90
CA ARG A 34 -2.05 9.46 -8.93
C ARG A 34 -3.35 8.80 -8.48
N LEU A 35 -3.27 7.74 -7.68
CA LEU A 35 -4.47 7.07 -7.18
C LEU A 35 -5.17 7.90 -6.07
N MET A 36 -4.42 8.67 -5.28
CA MET A 36 -4.99 9.60 -4.29
C MET A 36 -5.68 10.81 -4.92
N GLU A 37 -5.36 11.17 -6.16
CA GLU A 37 -6.09 12.21 -6.90
C GLU A 37 -7.55 11.80 -7.18
N THR A 38 -7.83 10.50 -7.26
CA THR A 38 -9.14 9.96 -7.68
C THR A 38 -9.86 9.14 -6.62
N LYS A 39 -9.16 8.68 -5.56
CA LYS A 39 -9.71 7.78 -4.54
C LYS A 39 -9.40 8.26 -3.12
N PRO A 40 -10.31 8.02 -2.17
CA PRO A 40 -10.06 8.32 -0.77
C PRO A 40 -8.88 7.50 -0.23
N PHE A 41 -8.12 8.13 0.67
CA PHE A 41 -6.87 7.63 1.24
C PHE A 41 -6.91 6.15 1.69
N LYS A 42 -7.99 5.74 2.37
CA LYS A 42 -8.14 4.36 2.88
C LYS A 42 -8.16 3.31 1.76
N LEU A 43 -8.72 3.63 0.59
CA LEU A 43 -8.72 2.73 -0.56
C LEU A 43 -7.33 2.63 -1.19
N VAL A 44 -6.62 3.76 -1.28
CA VAL A 44 -5.25 3.78 -1.79
C VAL A 44 -4.30 3.01 -0.89
N ALA A 45 -4.48 3.10 0.43
CA ALA A 45 -3.73 2.34 1.42
C ALA A 45 -3.86 0.82 1.20
N VAL A 46 -5.10 0.34 1.01
CA VAL A 46 -5.37 -1.08 0.74
C VAL A 46 -4.80 -1.51 -0.62
N ALA A 47 -4.96 -0.68 -1.66
CA ALA A 47 -4.45 -0.97 -2.99
C ALA A 47 -2.91 -1.06 -3.01
N THR A 48 -2.24 -0.17 -2.26
CA THR A 48 -0.78 -0.17 -2.08
C THR A 48 -0.32 -1.45 -1.37
N ALA A 49 -1.01 -1.86 -0.31
CA ALA A 49 -0.70 -3.10 0.40
C ALA A 49 -0.84 -4.34 -0.52
N ASN A 50 -1.91 -4.41 -1.32
CA ASN A 50 -2.12 -5.50 -2.28
C ASN A 50 -1.02 -5.53 -3.36
N LYS A 51 -0.57 -4.37 -3.83
CA LYS A 51 0.51 -4.28 -4.82
C LYS A 51 1.84 -4.76 -4.25
N LEU A 52 2.16 -4.39 -3.01
CA LEU A 52 3.35 -4.87 -2.29
C LEU A 52 3.30 -6.39 -2.06
N ALA A 53 2.15 -6.93 -1.64
CA ALA A 53 1.96 -8.37 -1.45
C ALA A 53 2.24 -9.17 -2.73
N ARG A 54 1.77 -8.67 -3.90
CA ARG A 54 2.06 -9.29 -5.20
C ARG A 54 3.55 -9.30 -5.55
N ILE A 55 4.26 -8.21 -5.29
CA ILE A 55 5.71 -8.12 -5.55
C ILE A 55 6.44 -9.14 -4.67
N ARG A 56 6.10 -9.17 -3.37
CA ARG A 56 6.75 -10.08 -2.41
C ARG A 56 6.42 -11.55 -2.65
N LEU A 57 5.22 -11.87 -3.12
CA LEU A 57 4.80 -13.23 -3.43
C LEU A 57 5.49 -13.77 -4.70
N ARG A 58 5.68 -12.92 -5.73
CA ARG A 58 6.48 -13.29 -6.91
C ARG A 58 7.96 -13.54 -6.58
N ALA A 59 8.49 -12.86 -5.56
CA ALA A 59 9.87 -13.04 -5.13
C ALA A 59 10.12 -14.34 -4.33
N HIS A 60 9.10 -15.12 -4.01
CA HIS A 60 9.21 -16.39 -3.27
C HIS A 60 8.70 -17.61 -4.05
N ALA A 61 8.41 -17.42 -5.34
CA ALA A 61 7.91 -18.47 -6.24
C ALA A 61 9.01 -19.02 -7.16
N TRP A 62 10.27 -18.92 -6.74
CA TRP A 62 11.45 -19.53 -7.37
C TRP A 62 12.26 -20.24 -6.30
#